data_AF-A9A284-F1
#
_entry.id   AF-A9A284-F1
#
_cell.length_a   1.000
_cell.length_b   1.000
_cell.length_c   1.000
_cell.angle_alpha   90.00
_cell.angle_beta   90.00
_cell.angle_gamma   90.00
#
_symmetry.space_group_name_H-M   'P 1'
#
loop_
_entity.id
_entity.type
_entity.pdbx_description
1 polymer ?
#
loop_
_entity_poly.entity_id
_entity_poly.type
_entity_poly.pdbx_seq_one_letter_code
_entity_poly.pdbx_strand_id
1 'polypeptide(L)' 'MTKDSDFSEHELFVTEFPKQGFGIVDYLQGRVHFALLDQMKLMHTSGMTKDQIKETVLIRVSEIIENFEPEKDSKSS' A
#
# COMPACT_ATOMS: atom_id res chain seq x y z
N MET A 1 0.20 -39.04 1.60
CA MET A 1 0.92 -37.91 0.95
C MET A 1 -0.08 -36.79 0.79
N THR A 2 -0.13 -35.87 1.75
CA THR A 2 -0.96 -34.66 1.69
C THR A 2 -0.37 -33.74 0.63
N LYS A 3 -1.18 -33.42 -0.39
CA LYS A 3 -0.84 -32.47 -1.43
C LYS A 3 -1.45 -31.15 -1.00
N ASP A 4 -0.70 -30.40 -0.20
CA ASP A 4 -0.99 -29.00 0.12
C ASP A 4 -0.82 -28.20 -1.18
N SER A 5 -1.91 -28.03 -1.92
CA SER A 5 -1.94 -27.23 -3.14
C SER A 5 -3.25 -26.47 -3.22
N ASP A 6 -3.28 -25.30 -2.57
CA ASP A 6 -4.14 -24.20 -3.00
C ASP A 6 -3.66 -22.81 -2.50
N PHE A 7 -2.36 -22.65 -2.25
CA PHE A 7 -1.74 -21.33 -2.07
C PHE A 7 -1.45 -20.61 -3.41
N SER A 8 -1.91 -21.17 -4.54
CA SER A 8 -1.49 -20.78 -5.89
C SER A 8 -2.21 -19.57 -6.47
N GLU A 9 -3.24 -19.02 -5.81
CA GLU A 9 -4.04 -17.91 -6.37
C GLU A 9 -3.85 -16.57 -5.65
N HIS A 10 -2.86 -16.46 -4.76
CA HIS A 10 -2.52 -15.21 -4.07
C HIS A 10 -1.17 -14.63 -4.51
N GLU A 11 -0.69 -15.00 -5.69
CA GLU A 11 0.39 -14.33 -6.42
C GLU A 11 -0.05 -12.95 -6.98
N LEU A 12 -0.86 -12.22 -6.21
CA LEU A 12 -1.39 -10.92 -6.58
C LEU A 12 -0.34 -9.86 -6.23
N PHE A 13 0.50 -9.50 -7.19
CA PHE A 13 1.25 -8.24 -7.27
C PHE A 13 1.71 -7.66 -5.92
N VAL A 14 2.64 -8.32 -5.24
CA VAL A 14 3.44 -7.67 -4.19
C VAL A 14 4.87 -7.89 -4.58
N THR A 15 5.52 -6.85 -5.10
CA THR A 15 6.98 -6.77 -5.21
C THR A 15 7.59 -7.36 -3.94
N GLU A 16 8.30 -8.47 -4.06
CA GLU A 16 8.87 -9.20 -2.92
C GLU A 16 9.86 -8.30 -2.18
N PHE A 17 9.39 -7.56 -1.18
CA PHE A 17 10.25 -6.71 -0.38
C PHE A 17 11.18 -7.60 0.45
N PRO A 18 12.49 -7.31 0.52
CA PRO A 18 13.45 -8.15 1.23
C PRO A 18 13.04 -8.36 2.68
N LYS A 19 12.86 -9.62 3.09
CA LYS A 19 12.42 -9.99 4.45
C LYS A 19 13.56 -9.96 5.49
N GLN A 20 14.81 -9.84 5.05
CA GLN A 20 15.99 -9.85 5.92
C GLN A 20 16.58 -8.43 6.01
N GLY A 21 16.90 -7.99 7.23
CA GLY A 21 17.54 -6.69 7.48
C GLY A 21 16.61 -5.48 7.56
N PHE A 22 15.28 -5.68 7.48
CA PHE A 22 14.28 -4.61 7.53
C PHE A 22 13.26 -4.87 8.63
N GLY A 23 12.89 -3.82 9.37
CA GLY A 23 11.81 -3.89 10.36
C GLY A 23 10.43 -3.88 9.72
N ILE A 24 9.39 -4.23 10.48
CA ILE A 24 8.00 -4.21 10.01
C ILE A 24 7.58 -2.82 9.51
N VAL A 25 8.08 -1.75 10.14
CA VAL A 25 7.82 -0.37 9.71
C VAL A 25 8.42 -0.11 8.33
N ASP A 26 9.66 -0.52 8.08
CA ASP A 26 10.33 -0.34 6.79
C ASP A 26 9.59 -1.10 5.67
N TYR A 27 9.14 -2.32 5.98
CA TYR A 27 8.33 -3.12 5.07
C TYR A 27 7.00 -2.43 4.71
N LEU A 28 6.27 -1.91 5.71
CA LEU A 28 5.01 -1.21 5.48
C LEU A 28 5.22 0.09 4.69
N GLN A 29 6.29 0.84 4.97
CA GLN A 29 6.68 2.01 4.19
C GLN A 29 6.98 1.66 2.73
N GLY A 30 7.71 0.56 2.49
CA GLY A 30 7.95 0.06 1.14
C GLY A 30 6.66 -0.23 0.37
N ARG A 31 5.68 -0.88 1.02
CA ARG A 31 4.37 -1.14 0.40
C ARG A 31 3.61 0.13 0.03
N VAL A 32 3.61 1.13 0.92
CA VAL A 32 2.99 2.44 0.64
C VAL A 32 3.66 3.09 -0.57
N HIS A 33 5.00 3.05 -0.63
CA HIS A 33 5.76 3.61 -1.74
C HIS A 33 5.37 3.00 -3.10
N PHE A 34 5.34 1.67 -3.21
CA PHE A 34 4.98 1.00 -4.46
C PHE A 34 3.51 1.21 -4.84
N ALA A 35 2.60 1.18 -3.88
CA ALA A 35 1.19 1.46 -4.14
C ALA A 35 0.97 2.87 -4.72
N LEU A 36 1.69 3.87 -4.19
CA LEU A 36 1.65 5.23 -4.75
C LEU A 36 2.26 5.30 -6.15
N LEU A 37 3.37 4.59 -6.41
CA LEU A 37 3.97 4.54 -7.76
C LEU A 37 3.00 3.94 -8.79
N ASP A 38 2.37 2.82 -8.47
CA ASP A 38 1.40 2.16 -9.36
C ASP A 38 0.19 3.06 -9.60
N GLN A 39 -0.34 3.69 -8.55
CA GLN A 39 -1.43 4.65 -8.66
C GLN A 39 -1.06 5.81 -9.59
N MET A 40 0.11 6.43 -9.39
CA MET A 40 0.57 7.55 -10.24
C MET A 40 0.77 7.13 -11.70
N LYS A 41 1.27 5.91 -11.95
CA LYS A 41 1.43 5.36 -13.30
C LYS A 41 0.08 5.19 -14.00
N LEU A 42 -0.92 4.64 -13.29
CA LEU A 42 -2.27 4.49 -13.82
C LEU A 42 -2.93 5.84 -14.09
N MET A 43 -2.81 6.80 -13.16
CA MET A 43 -3.34 8.15 -13.33
C MET A 43 -2.71 8.88 -14.52
N HIS A 44 -1.39 8.79 -14.68
CA HIS A 44 -0.71 9.35 -15.85
C HIS A 44 -1.20 8.70 -17.16
N THR A 45 -1.38 7.38 -17.16
CA THR A 45 -1.92 6.64 -18.32
C THR A 45 -3.35 7.07 -18.65
N SER A 46 -4.13 7.50 -17.65
CA SER A 46 -5.49 8.05 -17.85
C SER A 46 -5.51 9.51 -18.34
N GLY A 47 -4.35 10.13 -18.57
CA GLY A 47 -4.24 11.48 -19.13
C GLY A 47 -4.14 12.60 -18.09
N MET A 48 -3.99 12.28 -16.80
CA MET A 48 -3.76 13.28 -15.76
C MET A 48 -2.36 13.88 -15.86
N THR A 49 -2.24 15.18 -15.61
CA THR A 49 -0.93 15.85 -15.51
C THR A 49 -0.25 15.52 -14.18
N LYS A 50 1.08 15.75 -14.10
CA LYS A 50 1.83 15.56 -12.85
C LYS A 50 1.28 16.37 -11.67
N ASP A 51 0.80 17.58 -11.94
CA ASP A 51 0.24 18.46 -10.90
C ASP A 51 -1.09 17.92 -10.36
N GLN A 52 -1.98 17.46 -11.25
CA GLN A 52 -3.24 16.82 -10.86
C GLN A 52 -3.02 15.53 -10.08
N ILE A 53 -2.05 14.71 -10.50
CA ILE A 53 -1.67 13.48 -9.81
C ILE A 53 -1.17 13.81 -8.40
N LYS A 54 -0.26 14.79 -8.28
CA LYS A 54 0.29 15.24 -7.00
C LYS A 54 -0.81 15.72 -6.07
N GLU A 55 -1.69 16.59 -6.56
CA GLU A 55 -2.82 17.12 -5.78
C GLU A 55 -3.73 16.00 -5.29
N THR A 56 -4.09 15.08 -6.18
CA THR A 56 -4.96 13.94 -5.85
C THR A 56 -4.34 13.05 -4.78
N VAL A 57 -3.06 12.68 -4.93
CA VAL A 57 -2.38 11.83 -3.94
C VAL A 57 -2.28 12.53 -2.59
N LEU A 58 -1.92 13.82 -2.56
CA LEU A 58 -1.80 14.56 -1.32
C LEU A 58 -3.13 14.68 -0.58
N ILE A 59 -4.23 14.99 -1.28
CA ILE A 59 -5.57 15.05 -0.67
C ILE A 59 -5.91 13.72 0.01
N ARG A 60 -5.70 12.60 -0.69
CA ARG A 60 -6.04 11.27 -0.15
C ARG A 60 -5.18 10.88 1.05
N VAL A 61 -3.87 11.14 0.98
CA VAL A 61 -2.97 10.83 2.11
C VAL A 61 -3.30 11.70 3.31
N SER A 62 -3.58 13.00 3.11
CA SER A 62 -4.02 13.90 4.18
C SER A 62 -5.31 13.42 4.81
N GLU A 63 -6.33 13.05 4.02
CA GLU A 63 -7.59 12.49 4.53
C GLU A 63 -7.35 11.23 5.39
N ILE A 64 -6.47 10.33 4.98
CA ILE A 64 -6.14 9.12 5.77
C ILE A 64 -5.53 9.50 7.12
N ILE A 65 -4.59 10.46 7.12
CA ILE A 65 -3.91 10.90 8.33
C ILE A 65 -4.88 11.62 9.27
N GLU A 66 -5.71 12.51 8.74
CA GLU A 66 -6.68 13.29 9.52
C GLU A 66 -7.73 12.40 10.19
N ASN A 67 -8.09 11.28 9.56
CA ASN A 67 -9.06 10.33 10.09
C ASN A 67 -8.41 9.18 10.91
N PHE A 68 -7.09 9.17 11.09
CA PHE A 68 -6.41 8.14 11.86
C PHE A 68 -6.59 8.38 13.37
N GLU A 69 -7.34 7.50 14.03
CA GLU A 69 -7.57 7.53 15.47
C GLU A 69 -6.91 6.33 16.18
N PRO A 70 -5.76 6.51 16.86
CA PRO A 70 -4.98 5.40 17.42
C PRO A 70 -5.68 4.65 18.57
N GLU A 71 -6.67 5.27 19.21
CA GLU A 71 -7.31 4.78 20.44
C GLU A 71 -8.67 4.09 20.19
N LYS A 72 -9.14 3.97 18.94
CA LYS A 72 -10.40 3.29 18.63
C LYS A 72 -10.31 1.76 18.62
N ASP A 73 -9.12 1.21 18.38
CA ASP A 73 -8.92 -0.25 18.32
C ASP A 73 -8.62 -0.89 19.69
N SER A 74 -8.41 -0.09 20.74
CA SER A 74 -8.02 -0.59 22.09
C SER A 74 -9.20 -0.91 23.01
N LYS A 75 -10.45 -0.62 22.63
CA LYS A 75 -11.64 -0.80 23.48
C LYS A 75 -12.52 -2.01 23.15
N SER A 76 -12.03 -2.93 22.33
CA SER A 76 -12.70 -4.20 22.02
C SER A 76 -11.91 -5.38 22.59
N SER A 77 -11.87 -5.52 23.92
CA SER A 77 -11.45 -6.75 24.63
C SER A 77 -12.07 -6.78 26.03
#